data_AF-A0A7C7UCH7-F1
#
_entry.id   AF-A0A7C7UCH7-F1
#
_cell.length_a   1.000
_cell.length_b   1.000
_cell.length_c   1.000
_cell.angle_alpha   90.00
_cell.angle_beta   90.00
_cell.angle_gamma   90.00
#
_symmetry.space_group_name_H-M   'P 1'
#
loop_
_entity.id
_entity.type
_entity.pdbx_description
1 polymer ?
#
loop_
_entity_poly.entity_id
_entity_poly.type
_entity_poly.pdbx_seq_one_letter_code
_entity_poly.pdbx_strand_id
1 'polypeptide(L)'
;MAKNQIVYLTAQHPNEKWNVDFFKKYVIPELERLGCRPEILKDEGRELVMSLKNCIYYELAKAYPGIICEGHKAFFETIAKHMGFKAKQETCMAEGDDSCMTVMKKR
;
A
#
# COMPACT_ATOMS: atom_id res chain seq x y z
N MET A 1 -8.82 -3.15 10.53
CA MET A 1 -9.11 -2.33 9.32
C MET A 1 -8.51 -2.95 8.06
N ALA A 2 -7.19 -3.12 7.93
CA ALA A 2 -6.54 -3.67 6.71
C ALA A 2 -7.14 -5.00 6.19
N LYS A 3 -7.37 -5.97 7.08
CA LYS A 3 -7.99 -7.27 6.74
C LYS A 3 -9.40 -7.12 6.15
N ASN A 4 -10.16 -6.09 6.57
CA ASN A 4 -11.52 -5.86 6.10
C ASN A 4 -11.53 -5.24 4.70
N GLN A 5 -10.59 -4.33 4.38
CA GLN A 5 -10.46 -3.77 3.03
C GLN A 5 -10.08 -4.84 1.99
N ILE A 6 -9.13 -5.73 2.31
CA ILE A 6 -8.71 -6.81 1.40
C ILE A 6 -9.84 -7.82 1.18
N VAL A 7 -10.56 -8.18 2.24
CA VAL A 7 -11.75 -9.05 2.15
C VAL A 7 -12.84 -8.37 1.31
N TYR A 8 -13.08 -7.07 1.53
CA TYR A 8 -14.04 -6.30 0.73
C TYR A 8 -13.67 -6.28 -0.75
N LEU A 9 -12.42 -5.92 -1.10
CA LEU A 9 -11.95 -5.89 -2.49
C LEU A 9 -12.00 -7.28 -3.15
N THR A 10 -11.67 -8.34 -2.41
CA THR A 10 -11.78 -9.72 -2.91
C THR A 10 -13.23 -10.11 -3.16
N ALA A 11 -14.16 -9.72 -2.27
CA ALA A 11 -15.59 -10.01 -2.41
C ALA A 11 -16.23 -9.24 -3.59
N GLN A 12 -15.77 -8.03 -3.89
CA GLN A 12 -16.22 -7.27 -5.06
C GLN A 12 -15.69 -7.86 -6.39
N HIS A 13 -14.58 -8.62 -6.33
CA HIS A 13 -13.88 -9.13 -7.52
C HIS A 13 -13.47 -10.61 -7.38
N PRO A 14 -14.43 -11.54 -7.17
CA PRO A 14 -14.14 -12.91 -6.74
C PRO A 14 -13.37 -13.77 -7.77
N ASN A 15 -13.38 -13.37 -9.04
CA ASN A 15 -12.73 -14.10 -10.14
C ASN A 15 -11.37 -13.50 -10.55
N GLU A 16 -11.00 -12.36 -9.98
CA GLU A 16 -9.74 -11.69 -10.31
C GLU A 16 -8.61 -12.21 -9.41
N LYS A 17 -7.41 -12.34 -9.98
CA LYS A 17 -6.22 -12.77 -9.23
C LYS A 17 -5.55 -11.56 -8.61
N TRP A 18 -5.10 -11.67 -7.37
CA TRP A 18 -4.21 -10.68 -6.75
C TRP A 18 -2.86 -10.66 -7.48
N ASN A 19 -2.73 -9.78 -8.47
CA ASN A 19 -1.51 -9.51 -9.23
C ASN A 19 -1.30 -7.99 -9.35
N VAL A 20 -0.26 -7.56 -10.07
CA VAL A 20 0.04 -6.12 -10.25
C VAL A 20 -1.10 -5.39 -10.97
N ASP A 21 -1.78 -6.05 -11.91
CA ASP A 21 -2.92 -5.46 -12.63
C ASP A 21 -4.12 -5.23 -11.71
N PHE A 22 -4.44 -6.20 -10.85
CA PHE A 22 -5.49 -6.05 -9.83
C PHE A 22 -5.17 -4.90 -8.88
N PHE A 23 -3.92 -4.84 -8.41
CA PHE A 23 -3.46 -3.78 -7.53
C PHE A 23 -3.64 -2.39 -8.16
N LYS A 24 -3.20 -2.22 -9.41
CA LYS A 24 -3.36 -0.98 -10.18
C LYS A 24 -4.83 -0.63 -10.44
N LYS A 25 -5.64 -1.63 -10.77
CA LYS A 25 -7.02 -1.43 -11.21
C LYS A 25 -7.98 -1.15 -10.06
N TYR A 26 -7.72 -1.72 -8.88
CA TYR A 26 -8.70 -1.70 -7.78
C TYR A 26 -8.15 -1.15 -6.46
N VAL A 27 -6.87 -1.37 -6.14
CA VAL A 27 -6.30 -0.87 -4.87
C VAL A 27 -5.91 0.61 -4.99
N ILE A 28 -5.23 0.98 -6.08
CA ILE A 28 -4.79 2.36 -6.30
C ILE A 28 -5.97 3.35 -6.29
N PRO A 29 -7.07 3.13 -7.05
CA PRO A 29 -8.21 4.04 -7.01
C PRO A 29 -8.90 4.11 -5.65
N GLU A 30 -8.92 3.02 -4.89
CA GLU A 30 -9.50 3.03 -3.54
C GLU A 30 -8.64 3.89 -2.58
N LEU A 31 -7.31 3.84 -2.71
CA LEU A 31 -6.41 4.72 -1.95
C LEU A 31 -6.62 6.20 -2.33
N GLU A 32 -6.79 6.50 -3.62
CA GLU A 32 -7.14 7.84 -4.10
C GLU A 32 -8.48 8.32 -3.54
N ARG A 33 -9.50 7.45 -3.55
CA ARG A 33 -10.84 7.73 -3.00
C ARG A 33 -10.80 8.02 -1.50
N LEU A 34 -9.89 7.39 -0.77
CA LEU A 34 -9.64 7.66 0.65
C LEU A 34 -8.90 8.97 0.90
N GLY A 35 -8.41 9.64 -0.16
CA GLY A 35 -7.72 10.92 -0.09
C GLY A 35 -6.19 10.81 -0.15
N CYS A 36 -5.63 9.61 -0.28
CA CYS A 36 -4.20 9.45 -0.50
C CYS A 36 -3.83 9.85 -1.94
N ARG A 37 -2.54 10.08 -2.19
CA ARG A 37 -1.99 10.28 -3.54
C ARG A 37 -0.95 9.20 -3.84
N PRO A 38 -1.37 7.98 -4.23
CA PRO A 38 -0.48 6.91 -4.64
C PRO A 38 0.16 7.20 -6.00
N GLU A 39 1.40 6.77 -6.16
CA GLU A 39 2.17 6.91 -7.40
C GLU A 39 3.03 5.66 -7.59
N ILE A 40 2.96 5.04 -8.77
CA ILE A 40 3.83 3.90 -9.11
C ILE A 40 5.09 4.46 -9.76
N LEU A 41 6.20 4.43 -9.00
CA LEU A 41 7.50 4.94 -9.45
C LEU A 41 8.25 3.93 -10.32
N LYS A 42 7.98 2.64 -10.13
CA LYS A 42 8.63 1.55 -10.86
C LYS A 42 7.72 0.34 -10.97
N ASP A 43 7.66 -0.28 -12.15
CA ASP A 43 7.01 -1.58 -12.38
C ASP A 43 7.80 -2.38 -13.42
N GLU A 44 8.67 -3.26 -12.94
CA GLU A 44 9.58 -4.07 -13.76
C GLU A 44 9.39 -5.57 -13.52
N GLY A 45 8.14 -6.04 -13.34
CA GLY A 45 7.78 -7.46 -13.30
C GLY A 45 8.31 -8.32 -12.12
N ARG A 46 9.49 -7.99 -11.57
CA ARG A 46 10.11 -8.52 -10.35
C ARG A 46 10.13 -7.48 -9.23
N GLU A 47 9.89 -6.22 -9.55
CA GLU A 47 9.90 -5.11 -8.60
C GLU A 47 8.79 -4.12 -8.93
N LEU A 48 8.04 -3.74 -7.91
CA LEU A 48 7.04 -2.68 -7.93
C LEU A 48 7.39 -1.69 -6.83
N VAL A 49 7.57 -0.42 -7.18
CA VAL A 49 7.82 0.66 -6.20
C VAL A 49 6.64 1.61 -6.23
N MET A 50 6.03 1.81 -5.08
CA MET A 50 4.91 2.72 -4.90
C MET A 50 5.27 3.78 -3.86
N SER A 51 5.03 5.04 -4.19
CA SER A 51 5.04 6.16 -3.25
C SER A 51 3.60 6.52 -2.87
N LEU A 52 3.37 6.79 -1.59
CA LEU A 52 2.11 7.37 -1.12
C LEU A 52 2.39 8.77 -0.57
N LYS A 53 1.86 9.77 -1.26
CA LYS A 53 1.81 11.16 -0.78
C LYS A 53 0.46 11.42 -0.11
N ASN A 54 0.37 12.53 0.64
CA ASN A 54 -0.84 12.94 1.36
C ASN A 54 -1.34 11.87 2.34
N CYS A 55 -0.54 11.55 3.37
CA CYS A 55 -0.98 10.67 4.44
C CYS A 55 -2.20 11.29 5.15
N ILE A 56 -3.37 10.64 5.02
CA ILE A 56 -4.62 11.12 5.63
C ILE A 56 -4.61 11.11 7.17
N TYR A 57 -3.62 10.45 7.75
CA TYR A 57 -3.39 10.39 9.19
C TYR A 57 -2.13 11.14 9.61
N TYR A 58 -1.57 12.04 8.79
CA TYR A 58 -0.23 12.63 9.00
C TYR A 58 0.00 13.13 10.43
N GLU A 59 -0.90 13.94 10.97
CA GLU A 59 -0.77 14.47 12.34
C GLU A 59 -0.78 13.37 13.40
N LEU A 60 -1.67 12.38 13.26
CA LEU A 60 -1.73 11.22 14.15
C LEU A 60 -0.52 10.29 13.98
N ALA A 61 -0.02 10.16 12.75
CA ALA A 61 1.13 9.34 12.43
C ALA A 61 2.41 9.93 13.03
N LYS A 62 2.55 11.26 13.07
CA LYS A 62 3.66 11.93 13.78
C LYS A 62 3.60 11.71 15.28
N ALA A 63 2.41 11.76 15.88
CA ALA A 63 2.24 11.55 17.31
C ALA A 63 2.39 10.08 17.72
N TYR A 64 1.93 9.15 16.88
CA TYR A 64 1.83 7.72 17.18
C TYR A 64 2.23 6.84 15.98
N PRO A 65 3.49 6.93 15.50
CA PRO A 65 3.91 6.23 14.27
C PRO A 65 3.79 4.71 14.39
N GLY A 66 4.10 4.14 15.56
CA GLY A 66 3.97 2.71 15.81
C GLY A 66 2.55 2.16 15.70
N ILE A 67 1.51 2.99 15.89
CA ILE A 67 0.12 2.53 15.78
C ILE A 67 -0.38 2.74 14.35
N ILE A 68 -0.16 3.95 13.81
CA ILE A 68 -0.71 4.36 12.51
C ILE A 68 0.07 3.72 11.35
N CYS A 69 1.40 3.82 11.39
CA CYS A 69 2.23 3.36 10.27
C CYS A 69 2.40 1.84 10.25
N GLU A 70 2.32 1.13 11.39
CA GLU A 70 2.30 -0.34 11.38
C GLU A 70 1.07 -0.90 10.66
N GLY A 71 -0.10 -0.26 10.83
CA GLY A 71 -1.30 -0.65 10.08
C GLY A 71 -1.11 -0.50 8.56
N HIS A 72 -0.45 0.57 8.14
CA HIS A 72 -0.11 0.82 6.75
C HIS A 72 0.89 -0.22 6.20
N LYS A 73 1.95 -0.52 6.96
CA LYS A 73 2.93 -1.58 6.63
C LYS A 73 2.23 -2.93 6.48
N ALA A 74 1.42 -3.34 7.45
CA ALA A 74 0.71 -4.61 7.44
C ALA A 74 -0.27 -4.75 6.24
N PHE A 75 -0.92 -3.65 5.84
CA PHE A 75 -1.77 -3.63 4.66
C PHE A 75 -0.99 -3.95 3.38
N PHE A 76 0.12 -3.24 3.13
CA PHE A 76 0.95 -3.47 1.94
C PHE A 76 1.68 -4.80 1.95
N GLU A 77 2.16 -5.25 3.11
CA GLU A 77 2.73 -6.59 3.25
C GLU A 77 1.73 -7.69 2.90
N THR A 78 0.47 -7.54 3.33
CA THR A 78 -0.58 -8.52 3.02
C THR A 78 -0.88 -8.53 1.53
N ILE A 79 -1.03 -7.38 0.89
CA ILE A 79 -1.25 -7.28 -0.56
C ILE A 79 -0.08 -7.88 -1.34
N ALA A 80 1.15 -7.45 -1.02
CA ALA A 80 2.36 -7.95 -1.67
C ALA A 80 2.47 -9.47 -1.56
N LYS A 81 2.16 -10.04 -0.39
CA LYS A 81 2.15 -11.50 -0.20
C LYS A 81 1.19 -12.20 -1.16
N HIS A 82 -0.04 -11.69 -1.35
CA HIS A 82 -1.00 -12.28 -2.28
C HIS A 82 -0.57 -12.13 -3.74
N MET A 83 0.21 -11.10 -4.06
CA MET A 83 0.81 -10.90 -5.38
C MET A 83 2.07 -11.74 -5.62
N GLY A 84 2.58 -12.47 -4.62
CA GLY A 84 3.86 -13.21 -4.71
C GLY A 84 5.11 -12.36 -4.48
N PHE A 85 4.97 -11.21 -3.83
CA PHE A 85 6.03 -10.27 -3.50
C PHE A 85 6.31 -10.25 -1.99
N LYS A 86 7.42 -9.63 -1.62
CA LYS A 86 7.76 -9.17 -0.27
C LYS A 86 7.77 -7.65 -0.30
N ALA A 87 7.00 -7.01 0.57
CA ALA A 87 7.02 -5.56 0.75
C ALA A 87 8.06 -5.15 1.80
N LYS A 88 8.66 -3.98 1.60
CA LYS A 88 9.44 -3.23 2.59
C LYS A 88 9.12 -1.76 2.44
N GLN A 89 8.77 -1.09 3.53
CA GLN A 89 8.69 0.37 3.55
C GLN A 89 10.12 0.93 3.65
N GLU A 90 10.48 1.83 2.74
CA GLU A 90 11.79 2.49 2.72
C GLU A 90 11.75 3.89 3.34
N THR A 91 10.62 4.60 3.19
CA THR A 91 10.45 5.95 3.74
C THR A 91 9.07 6.11 4.37
N CYS A 92 8.94 7.07 5.28
CA CYS A 92 7.71 7.34 6.02
C CYS A 92 7.56 8.84 6.31
N MET A 93 6.44 9.44 5.89
CA MET A 93 6.17 10.86 6.16
C MET A 93 6.13 11.20 7.65
N ALA A 94 5.75 10.24 8.52
CA ALA A 94 5.77 10.43 9.96
C ALA A 94 7.19 10.57 10.55
N GLU A 95 8.19 10.06 9.83
CA GLU A 95 9.62 10.12 10.20
C GLU A 95 10.32 11.33 9.57
N GLY A 96 9.59 12.17 8.82
CA GLY A 96 10.10 13.41 8.21
C GLY A 96 10.33 13.34 6.70
N ASP A 97 10.06 12.21 6.06
CA ASP A 97 10.20 12.07 4.60
C ASP A 97 9.09 12.77 3.81
N ASP A 98 9.36 13.08 2.54
CA ASP A 98 8.38 13.71 1.63
C ASP A 98 7.23 12.76 1.22
N SER A 99 7.44 11.44 1.34
CA SER A 99 6.43 10.44 0.98
C SER A 99 6.68 9.11 1.68
N CYS A 100 5.64 8.27 1.74
CA CYS A 100 5.75 6.89 2.22
C CYS A 100 6.04 5.95 1.06
N MET A 101 7.30 5.55 0.85
CA MET A 101 7.67 4.64 -0.23
C MET A 101 7.66 3.18 0.24
N THR A 102 7.03 2.32 -0.55
CA THR A 102 7.01 0.88 -0.36
C THR A 102 7.59 0.19 -1.60
N VAL A 103 8.64 -0.60 -1.38
CA VAL A 103 9.27 -1.44 -2.39
C VAL A 103 8.75 -2.85 -2.24
N MET A 104 8.18 -3.41 -3.31
CA MET A 104 7.69 -4.78 -3.37
C MET A 104 8.53 -5.57 -4.36
N LYS A 105 9.19 -6.64 -3.90
CA LYS A 105 10.05 -7.50 -4.75
C LYS A 105 9.53 -8.93 -4.80
N LYS A 106 9.55 -9.57 -5.98
CA LYS A 106 9.18 -10.99 -6.12
C LYS A 106 10.07 -11.84 -5.21
N ARG A 107 9.46 -12.87 -4.62
CA ARG A 107 10.19 -13.90 -3.89
C ARG A 107 10.96 -14.81 -4.83
#